data_AF-A0A7S3BIM0-F1
#
_entry.id   AF-A0A7S3BIM0-F1
#
_cell.length_a   1.000
_cell.length_b   1.000
_cell.length_c   1.000
_cell.angle_alpha   90.00
_cell.angle_beta   90.00
_cell.angle_gamma   90.00
#
_symmetry.space_group_name_H-M   'P 1'
#
loop_
_entity.id
_entity.type
_entity.pdbx_description
1 polymer ?
#
loop_
_entity_poly.entity_id
_entity_poly.type
_entity_poly.pdbx_seq_one_letter_code
_entity_poly.pdbx_strand_id
1 'polypeptide(L)'
;GKQGAPVRYGEPVLFRANPAAMGVAPEDMEDAPGLYLRSWPLSTTAFSKLSRRQEVALTSTKSYSCQWVVQPKVGSMAKLLAGQAVKAGDDVVLVHAATKQNLCITGKSFATDFGPELEA
;
A
#
# COMPACT_ATOMS: atom_id res chain seq x y z
N GLY A 1 4.76 -5.58 12.72
CA GLY A 1 4.39 -5.33 14.12
C GLY A 1 3.88 -6.60 14.76
N LYS A 2 3.77 -6.62 16.10
CA LYS A 2 3.06 -7.69 16.83
C LYS A 2 1.56 -7.58 16.51
N GLN A 3 0.86 -8.71 16.40
CA GLN A 3 -0.59 -8.72 16.20
C GLN A 3 -1.28 -7.95 17.34
N GLY A 4 -2.25 -7.09 17.00
CA GLY A 4 -2.94 -6.23 17.96
C GLY A 4 -2.21 -4.95 18.39
N ALA A 5 -0.96 -4.73 17.97
CA ALA A 5 -0.27 -3.47 18.22
C ALA A 5 -0.80 -2.36 17.27
N PRO A 6 -0.92 -1.10 17.73
CA PRO A 6 -1.35 -0.01 16.88
C PRO A 6 -0.30 0.30 15.80
N VAL A 7 -0.78 0.71 14.62
CA VAL A 7 0.07 1.30 13.58
C VAL A 7 0.55 2.66 14.06
N ARG A 8 1.83 2.98 13.82
CA ARG A 8 2.44 4.24 14.25
C ARG A 8 2.99 5.02 13.07
N TYR A 9 2.91 6.34 13.14
CA TYR A 9 3.49 7.21 12.13
C TYR A 9 5.01 6.99 12.03
N GLY A 10 5.50 6.93 10.79
CA GLY A 10 6.92 6.72 10.52
C GLY A 10 7.41 5.27 10.62
N GLU A 11 6.61 4.34 11.14
CA GLU A 11 6.99 2.93 11.21
C GLU A 11 6.64 2.18 9.91
N PRO A 12 7.49 1.24 9.44
CA PRO A 12 7.18 0.40 8.29
C PRO A 12 6.00 -0.52 8.54
N VAL A 13 5.09 -0.58 7.57
CA VAL A 13 3.92 -1.45 7.54
C VAL A 13 3.80 -2.20 6.22
N LEU A 14 3.02 -3.27 6.23
CA LEU A 14 2.65 -4.04 5.05
C LEU A 14 1.13 -4.04 4.96
N PHE A 15 0.60 -3.77 3.77
CA PHE A 15 -0.82 -3.92 3.49
C PHE A 15 -1.07 -5.25 2.81
N ARG A 16 -1.94 -6.07 3.39
CA ARG A 16 -2.35 -7.37 2.85
C ARG A 16 -3.79 -7.25 2.34
N ALA A 17 -4.04 -7.69 1.12
CA ALA A 17 -5.40 -7.80 0.59
C ALA A 17 -6.19 -8.88 1.36
N ASN A 18 -7.51 -8.69 1.48
CA ASN A 18 -8.37 -9.68 2.11
C ASN A 18 -8.31 -11.01 1.33
N PRO A 19 -8.04 -12.17 1.96
CA PRO A 19 -8.02 -13.47 1.29
C PRO A 19 -9.32 -13.83 0.54
N ALA A 20 -10.46 -13.27 0.93
CA ALA A 20 -11.72 -13.41 0.20
C ALA A 20 -11.61 -12.98 -1.27
N ALA A 21 -10.72 -12.03 -1.59
CA ALA A 21 -10.45 -11.61 -2.97
C ALA A 21 -9.82 -12.73 -3.84
N MET A 22 -9.30 -13.78 -3.21
CA MET A 22 -8.79 -14.99 -3.87
C MET A 22 -9.75 -16.18 -3.74
N GLY A 23 -10.99 -15.95 -3.26
CA GLY A 23 -11.97 -17.00 -3.05
C GLY A 23 -11.69 -17.91 -1.85
N VAL A 24 -10.85 -17.48 -0.89
CA VAL A 24 -10.57 -18.26 0.31
C VAL A 24 -11.77 -18.21 1.27
N ALA A 25 -12.18 -19.38 1.76
CA ALA A 25 -13.27 -19.52 2.72
C ALA A 25 -12.90 -18.88 4.08
N PRO A 26 -13.88 -18.35 4.85
CA PRO A 26 -13.63 -17.70 6.14
C PRO A 26 -12.78 -18.52 7.11
N GLU A 27 -13.00 -19.83 7.17
CA GLU A 27 -12.29 -20.78 8.03
C GLU A 27 -10.80 -20.93 7.68
N ASP A 28 -10.41 -20.67 6.43
CA ASP A 28 -9.04 -20.84 5.93
C ASP A 28 -8.28 -19.50 5.80
N MET A 29 -8.89 -18.37 6.20
CA MET A 29 -8.31 -17.02 5.99
C MET A 29 -6.99 -16.79 6.72
N GLU A 30 -6.81 -17.43 7.88
CA GLU A 30 -5.61 -17.25 8.72
C GLU A 30 -4.36 -17.79 8.00
N ASP A 31 -4.48 -18.99 7.42
CA ASP A 31 -3.39 -19.70 6.73
C ASP A 31 -3.25 -19.36 5.25
N ALA A 32 -4.18 -18.57 4.70
CA ALA A 32 -4.18 -18.20 3.30
C ALA A 32 -2.85 -17.53 2.88
N PRO A 33 -2.34 -17.78 1.65
CA PRO A 33 -1.20 -17.03 1.13
C PRO A 33 -1.50 -15.51 1.12
N GLY A 34 -0.51 -14.68 1.42
CA GLY A 34 -0.70 -13.23 1.50
C GLY A 34 -0.49 -12.55 0.14
N LEU A 35 -1.45 -11.76 -0.32
CA LEU A 35 -1.22 -10.77 -1.38
C LEU A 35 -0.91 -9.41 -0.75
N TYR A 36 0.29 -8.88 -1.03
CA TYR A 36 0.79 -7.64 -0.43
C TYR A 36 0.86 -6.50 -1.44
N LEU A 37 0.53 -5.28 -0.99
CA LEU A 37 0.70 -4.07 -1.78
C LEU A 37 2.18 -3.79 -2.03
N ARG A 38 2.57 -3.67 -3.29
CA ARG A 38 3.95 -3.45 -3.73
C ARG A 38 4.09 -2.28 -4.67
N SER A 39 5.30 -1.74 -4.76
CA SER A 39 5.71 -0.83 -5.83
C SER A 39 7.21 -1.01 -6.15
N TRP A 40 7.66 -0.55 -7.32
CA TRP A 40 9.07 -0.57 -7.72
C TRP A 40 9.55 0.79 -8.21
N PRO A 41 10.87 1.03 -8.16
CA PRO A 41 11.48 2.07 -8.97
C PRO A 41 11.01 1.97 -10.43
N LEU A 42 10.71 3.12 -11.01
CA LEU A 42 10.35 3.22 -12.41
C LEU A 42 11.50 2.69 -13.28
N SER A 43 11.22 1.73 -14.16
CA SER A 43 12.18 1.19 -15.11
C SER A 43 11.54 0.99 -16.47
N THR A 44 12.33 0.59 -17.46
CA THR A 44 11.82 0.23 -18.79
C THR A 44 10.95 -1.04 -18.79
N THR A 45 11.04 -1.84 -17.73
CA THR A 45 10.29 -3.10 -17.59
C THR A 45 9.21 -3.03 -16.51
N ALA A 46 9.15 -1.94 -15.74
CA ALA A 46 8.33 -1.86 -14.53
C ALA A 46 7.77 -0.43 -14.37
N PHE A 47 6.54 -0.22 -14.83
CA PHE A 47 5.86 1.08 -14.85
C PHE A 47 4.34 0.90 -15.00
N SER A 48 3.56 1.87 -14.53
CA SER A 48 2.10 1.88 -14.65
C SER A 48 1.67 2.02 -16.12
N LYS A 49 0.73 1.17 -16.56
CA LYS A 49 0.40 0.95 -17.97
C LYS A 49 -0.02 2.24 -18.70
N LEU A 50 -0.77 3.11 -18.03
CA LEU A 50 -1.39 4.29 -18.63
C LEU A 50 -0.56 5.56 -18.39
N SER A 51 -0.13 5.81 -17.15
CA SER A 51 0.55 7.06 -16.77
C SER A 51 2.07 6.98 -16.80
N ARG A 52 2.67 5.79 -16.97
CA ARG A 52 4.12 5.56 -16.96
C ARG A 52 4.80 6.05 -15.68
N ARG A 53 4.11 5.92 -14.56
CA ARG A 53 4.59 6.18 -13.19
C ARG A 53 5.08 4.88 -12.55
N GLN A 54 5.52 4.95 -11.29
CA GLN A 54 5.81 3.74 -10.53
C GLN A 54 4.53 2.92 -10.41
N GLU A 55 4.59 1.65 -10.82
CA GLU A 55 3.44 0.78 -10.76
C GLU A 55 3.14 0.41 -9.30
N VAL A 56 1.86 0.27 -9.00
CA VAL A 56 1.37 -0.26 -7.73
C VAL A 56 0.56 -1.52 -8.03
N ALA A 57 0.90 -2.61 -7.36
CA ALA A 57 0.29 -3.92 -7.63
C ALA A 57 0.23 -4.79 -6.36
N LEU A 58 -0.42 -5.95 -6.46
CA LEU A 58 -0.36 -7.00 -5.46
C LEU A 58 0.70 -8.06 -5.81
N THR A 59 1.30 -8.69 -4.81
CA THR A 59 2.24 -9.83 -4.96
C THR A 59 2.09 -10.84 -3.86
N SER A 60 2.29 -12.12 -4.19
CA SER A 60 2.42 -13.20 -3.21
C SER A 60 3.79 -13.21 -2.52
N THR A 61 4.82 -12.66 -3.17
CA THR A 61 6.18 -12.58 -2.61
C THR A 61 6.34 -11.36 -1.72
N LYS A 62 6.45 -11.60 -0.41
CA LYS A 62 6.77 -10.58 0.58
C LYS A 62 8.24 -10.17 0.47
N SER A 63 8.50 -8.90 0.19
CA SER A 63 9.86 -8.35 0.12
C SER A 63 9.89 -6.88 0.56
N TYR A 64 11.06 -6.24 0.48
CA TYR A 64 11.19 -4.82 0.84
C TYR A 64 10.36 -3.88 -0.05
N SER A 65 10.04 -4.29 -1.29
CA SER A 65 9.15 -3.54 -2.19
C SER A 65 7.68 -3.53 -1.74
N CYS A 66 7.35 -4.27 -0.69
CA CYS A 66 6.02 -4.27 -0.09
C CYS A 66 5.92 -3.35 1.14
N GLN A 67 7.04 -2.73 1.55
CA GLN A 67 7.06 -1.87 2.74
C GLN A 67 6.57 -0.47 2.41
N TRP A 68 5.64 0.01 3.24
CA TRP A 68 5.08 1.35 3.20
C TRP A 68 5.27 2.02 4.55
N VAL A 69 5.24 3.34 4.58
CA VAL A 69 5.29 4.15 5.78
C VAL A 69 4.09 5.07 5.79
N VAL A 70 3.36 5.09 6.91
CA VAL A 70 2.27 6.04 7.12
C VAL A 70 2.86 7.35 7.64
N GLN A 71 2.60 8.44 6.94
CA GLN A 71 3.01 9.80 7.29
C GLN A 71 1.80 10.70 7.47
N PRO A 72 1.86 11.75 8.29
CA PRO A 72 0.79 12.74 8.35
C PRO A 72 0.69 13.49 7.01
N LYS A 73 -0.52 13.93 6.66
CA LYS A 73 -0.77 14.76 5.46
C LYS A 73 0.11 16.01 5.39
N VAL A 74 0.33 16.67 6.53
CA VAL A 74 1.19 17.85 6.62
C VAL A 74 2.62 17.41 6.95
N GLY A 75 3.51 17.47 5.97
CA GLY A 75 4.88 16.94 6.10
C GLY A 75 5.71 17.55 7.23
N SER A 76 5.46 18.81 7.62
CA SER A 76 6.14 19.44 8.76
C SER A 76 5.81 18.77 10.10
N MET A 77 4.68 18.04 10.19
CA MET A 77 4.29 17.30 11.39
C MET A 77 4.97 15.93 11.51
N ALA A 78 5.66 15.45 10.47
CA ALA A 78 6.24 14.10 10.44
C ALA A 78 7.16 13.83 11.65
N LYS A 79 8.04 14.78 12.01
CA LYS A 79 8.92 14.65 13.18
C LYS A 79 8.16 14.69 14.51
N LEU A 80 7.11 15.50 14.60
CA LEU A 80 6.33 15.67 15.82
C LEU A 80 5.48 14.43 16.14
N LEU A 81 4.92 13.81 15.09
CA LEU A 81 4.02 12.67 15.22
C LEU A 81 4.71 11.32 15.11
N ALA A 82 6.01 11.29 14.77
CA ALA A 82 6.77 10.04 14.65
C ALA A 82 6.62 9.16 15.90
N GLY A 83 6.30 7.88 15.68
CA GLY A 83 6.08 6.88 16.73
C GLY A 83 4.72 7.00 17.44
N GLN A 84 3.92 8.03 17.19
CA GLN A 84 2.55 8.12 17.72
C GLN A 84 1.61 7.18 16.95
N ALA A 85 0.59 6.68 17.63
CA ALA A 85 -0.41 5.82 17.00
C ALA A 85 -1.23 6.61 15.97
N VAL A 86 -1.43 6.01 14.80
CA VAL A 86 -2.31 6.53 13.76
C VAL A 86 -3.75 6.25 14.17
N LYS A 87 -4.61 7.27 14.18
CA LYS A 87 -6.03 7.10 14.51
C LYS A 87 -6.84 6.81 13.26
N ALA A 88 -7.93 6.05 13.41
CA ALA A 88 -8.89 5.89 12.34
C ALA A 88 -9.51 7.25 11.98
N GLY A 89 -9.60 7.56 10.69
CA GLY A 89 -10.08 8.85 10.19
C GLY A 89 -9.01 9.94 10.05
N ASP A 90 -7.76 9.68 10.47
CA ASP A 90 -6.66 10.61 10.19
C ASP A 90 -6.39 10.71 8.68
N ASP A 91 -6.19 11.95 8.22
CA ASP A 91 -5.67 12.25 6.90
C ASP A 91 -4.17 11.88 6.82
N VAL A 92 -3.85 10.82 6.09
CA VAL A 92 -2.49 10.27 6.00
C VAL A 92 -1.98 10.19 4.56
N VAL A 93 -0.65 10.10 4.43
CA VAL A 93 0.04 9.80 3.17
C VAL A 93 0.72 8.46 3.33
N LEU A 94 0.50 7.56 2.37
CA LEU A 94 1.23 6.30 2.27
C LEU A 94 2.46 6.52 1.40
N VAL A 95 3.64 6.30 1.98
CA VAL A 95 4.93 6.50 1.31
C VAL A 95 5.59 5.14 1.12
N HIS A 96 5.96 4.80 -0.12
CA HIS A 96 6.69 3.57 -0.39
C HIS A 96 8.08 3.63 0.24
N ALA A 97 8.44 2.64 1.07
CA ALA A 97 9.64 2.71 1.90
C ALA A 97 10.92 2.71 1.06
N ALA A 98 10.94 2.00 -0.07
CA ALA A 98 12.12 1.90 -0.92
C ALA A 98 12.33 3.13 -1.81
N THR A 99 11.27 3.64 -2.45
CA THR A 99 11.39 4.72 -3.45
C THR A 99 11.11 6.12 -2.86
N LYS A 100 10.60 6.18 -1.63
CA LYS A 100 10.17 7.41 -0.95
C LYS A 100 9.10 8.19 -1.72
N GLN A 101 8.42 7.54 -2.67
CA GLN A 101 7.32 8.12 -3.43
C GLN A 101 5.99 7.89 -2.71
N ASN A 102 5.06 8.82 -2.86
CA ASN A 102 3.73 8.72 -2.29
C ASN A 102 2.83 7.86 -3.17
N LEU A 103 1.95 7.08 -2.56
CA LEU A 103 0.80 6.50 -3.25
C LEU A 103 -0.13 7.63 -3.70
N CYS A 104 -0.58 7.57 -4.95
CA CYS A 104 -1.43 8.59 -5.55
C CYS A 104 -2.44 7.92 -6.46
N ILE A 105 -3.58 8.56 -6.70
CA ILE A 105 -4.50 8.16 -7.77
C ILE A 105 -4.20 9.06 -8.97
N THR A 106 -4.08 8.47 -10.13
CA THR A 106 -3.99 9.18 -11.40
C THR A 106 -5.39 9.41 -11.97
N GLY A 107 -5.58 10.48 -12.73
CA GLY A 107 -6.84 10.72 -13.46
C GLY A 107 -7.02 9.80 -14.69
N LYS A 108 -6.30 8.68 -14.79
CA LYS A 108 -6.38 7.75 -15.91
C LYS A 108 -7.33 6.61 -15.56
N SER A 109 -8.45 6.54 -16.27
CA SER A 109 -9.43 5.46 -16.08
C SER A 109 -9.18 4.28 -17.02
N PHE A 110 -9.48 3.08 -16.55
CA PHE A 110 -9.50 1.85 -17.34
C PHE A 110 -10.67 0.96 -16.92
N ALA A 111 -11.14 0.12 -17.84
CA ALA A 111 -12.21 -0.82 -17.57
C ALA A 111 -11.67 -2.09 -16.89
N THR A 112 -12.36 -2.54 -15.84
CA THR A 112 -12.20 -3.85 -15.22
C THR A 112 -13.51 -4.62 -15.31
N ASP A 113 -13.49 -5.90 -14.94
CA ASP A 113 -14.70 -6.73 -14.83
C ASP A 113 -15.68 -6.19 -13.76
N PHE A 114 -15.23 -5.29 -12.89
CA PHE A 114 -16.02 -4.65 -11.83
C PHE A 114 -16.47 -3.22 -12.18
N GLY A 115 -16.12 -2.72 -13.38
CA GLY A 115 -16.46 -1.39 -13.86
C GLY A 115 -15.24 -0.51 -14.15
N PRO A 116 -15.45 0.80 -14.44
CA PRO A 116 -14.35 1.72 -14.65
C PRO A 116 -13.63 2.06 -13.34
N GLU A 117 -12.32 1.86 -13.32
CA GLU A 117 -11.44 2.17 -12.18
C GLU A 117 -10.40 3.23 -12.57
N LEU A 118 -9.68 3.77 -11.59
CA LEU A 118 -8.59 4.74 -11.77
C LEU A 118 -7.24 4.10 -11.45
N GLU A 119 -6.23 4.36 -12.28
CA GLU A 119 -4.88 3.85 -12.06
C GLU A 119 -4.21 4.59 -10.89
N ALA A 120 -3.54 3.85 -10.01
CA ALA A 120 -2.71 4.39 -8.93
C ALA A 120 -1.22 4.43 -9.31
#